data_AF-C5F103-F1
#
_entry.id   AF-C5F103-F1
#
_cell.length_a   1.000
_cell.length_b   1.000
_cell.length_c   1.000
_cell.angle_alpha   90.00
_cell.angle_beta   90.00
_cell.angle_gamma   90.00
#
_symmetry.space_group_name_H-M   'P 1'
#
loop_
_entity.id
_entity.type
_entity.pdbx_description
1 polymer ?
#
loop_
_entity_poly.entity_id
_entity_poly.type
_entity_poly.pdbx_seq_one_letter_code
_entity_poly.pdbx_strand_id
1 'polypeptide(L)'
;MSEQLSELGKRLQDLNIKFEAPDIPLLGIKGGEYDIQRFIYWNFLKCFYNQELGWDTSVVTNFDWYSPSNAKRYTQEEFKRWGEIHQMKLIYFHTEEACFGARFQKK
;
A
#
# COMPACT_ATOMS: atom_id res chain seq x y z
N MET A 1 18.65 -1.48 3.36
CA MET A 1 17.65 -1.20 2.31
C MET A 1 16.48 -0.36 2.82
N SER A 2 15.76 -0.76 3.87
CA SER A 2 14.55 -0.05 4.34
C SER A 2 14.78 1.39 4.80
N GLU A 3 15.89 1.68 5.49
CA GLU A 3 16.28 3.06 5.85
C GLU A 3 16.49 3.93 4.61
N GLN A 4 17.17 3.39 3.59
CA GLN A 4 17.44 4.10 2.33
C GLN A 4 16.14 4.39 1.56
N LEU A 5 15.17 3.48 1.60
CA LEU A 5 13.85 3.67 1.00
C LEU A 5 13.01 4.71 1.76
N SER A 6 13.12 4.74 3.09
CA SER A 6 12.46 5.73 3.93
C SER A 6 13.03 7.12 3.69
N GLU A 7 14.36 7.24 3.57
CA GLU A 7 15.05 8.49 3.24
C GLU A 7 14.66 9.00 1.85
N LEU A 8 14.60 8.10 0.85
CA LEU A 8 14.11 8.45 -0.48
C LEU A 8 12.68 8.96 -0.45
N GLY A 9 11.79 8.26 0.27
CA GLY A 9 10.40 8.65 0.46
C GLY A 9 10.27 10.05 1.07
N LYS A 10 11.04 10.32 2.12
CA LYS A 10 11.10 11.63 2.76
C LYS A 10 11.56 12.72 1.80
N ARG A 11 12.69 12.53 1.11
CA ARG A 11 13.23 13.53 0.17
C ARG A 11 12.27 13.84 -0.97
N LEU A 12 11.58 12.82 -1.50
CA LEU A 12 10.58 13.02 -2.54
C LEU A 12 9.35 13.80 -2.04
N GLN A 13 8.91 13.56 -0.79
CA GLN A 13 7.84 14.35 -0.17
C GLN A 13 8.29 15.80 0.06
N ASP A 14 9.52 16.00 0.53
CA ASP A 14 10.08 17.34 0.82
C ASP A 14 10.18 18.22 -0.44
N LEU A 15 10.22 17.61 -1.65
CA LEU A 15 10.15 18.38 -2.90
C LEU A 15 8.81 19.14 -3.02
N ASN A 16 7.71 18.54 -2.55
CA ASN A 16 6.36 19.11 -2.65
C ASN A 16 6.02 19.55 -4.08
N ILE A 17 6.36 18.71 -5.06
CA ILE A 17 6.15 18.96 -6.49
C ILE A 17 5.06 18.02 -7.01
N LYS A 18 4.17 18.59 -7.80
CA LYS A 18 3.24 17.84 -8.65
C LYS A 18 3.63 17.93 -10.12
N PHE A 19 3.26 16.92 -10.89
CA PHE A 19 3.44 16.92 -12.34
C PHE A 19 2.28 16.20 -13.04
N GLU A 20 2.09 16.53 -14.32
CA GLU A 20 1.15 15.85 -15.20
C GLU A 20 1.81 14.59 -15.77
N ALA A 21 1.37 13.42 -15.30
CA ALA A 21 1.81 12.15 -15.84
C ALA A 21 1.02 11.80 -17.11
N PRO A 22 1.66 11.23 -18.15
CA PRO A 22 0.93 10.70 -19.29
C PRO A 22 0.15 9.45 -18.89
N ASP A 23 -0.86 9.13 -19.69
CA ASP A 23 -1.53 7.84 -19.62
C ASP A 23 -0.59 6.74 -20.15
N ILE A 24 -0.33 5.71 -19.35
CA ILE A 24 0.53 4.56 -19.71
C ILE A 24 -0.23 3.25 -19.45
N PRO A 25 -1.20 2.87 -20.30
CA PRO A 25 -2.05 1.70 -20.10
C PRO A 25 -1.28 0.38 -19.93
N LEU A 26 -0.12 0.24 -20.58
CA LEU A 26 0.72 -0.96 -20.50
C LEU A 26 1.20 -1.23 -19.06
N LEU A 27 1.40 -0.18 -18.27
CA LEU A 27 1.80 -0.29 -16.87
C LEU A 27 0.62 -0.11 -15.90
N GLY A 28 -0.60 0.07 -16.43
CA GLY A 28 -1.79 0.38 -15.63
C GLY A 28 -1.77 1.77 -14.99
N ILE A 29 -0.91 2.67 -15.46
CA ILE A 29 -0.77 4.03 -14.91
C ILE A 29 -1.73 4.94 -15.66
N LYS A 30 -2.65 5.56 -14.92
CA LYS A 30 -3.58 6.55 -15.49
C LYS A 30 -2.90 7.91 -15.65
N GLY A 31 -3.19 8.61 -16.73
CA GLY A 31 -2.73 10.00 -16.89
C GLY A 31 -3.40 10.96 -15.90
N GLY A 32 -2.74 12.08 -15.62
CA GLY A 32 -3.25 13.18 -14.78
C GLY A 32 -2.21 13.75 -13.80
N GLU A 33 -2.67 14.64 -12.92
CA GLU A 33 -1.82 15.29 -11.92
C GLU A 33 -1.48 14.34 -10.75
N TYR A 34 -0.19 14.18 -10.47
CA TYR A 34 0.31 13.42 -9.31
C TYR A 34 1.29 14.23 -8.49
N ASP A 35 1.28 13.99 -7.17
CA ASP A 35 2.45 14.24 -6.34
C ASP A 35 3.59 13.28 -6.75
N ILE A 36 4.81 13.80 -6.91
CA ILE A 36 5.94 13.02 -7.43
C ILE A 36 6.29 11.82 -6.54
N GLN A 37 6.19 11.97 -5.22
CA GLN A 37 6.46 10.86 -4.32
C GLN A 37 5.38 9.80 -4.45
N ARG A 38 4.10 10.19 -4.50
CA ARG A 38 2.98 9.26 -4.68
C ARG A 38 3.06 8.52 -6.00
N PHE A 39 3.46 9.19 -7.07
CA PHE A 39 3.66 8.56 -8.37
C PHE A 39 4.70 7.44 -8.32
N ILE A 40 5.87 7.71 -7.73
CA ILE A 40 6.94 6.71 -7.57
C ILE A 40 6.47 5.56 -6.64
N TYR A 41 5.87 5.92 -5.51
CA TYR A 41 5.40 5.01 -4.47
C TYR A 41 4.35 3.99 -4.96
N TRP A 42 3.41 4.45 -5.77
CA TRP A 42 2.31 3.61 -6.25
C TRP A 42 2.68 2.79 -7.48
N ASN A 43 3.52 3.32 -8.37
CA ASN A 43 3.72 2.72 -9.69
C ASN A 43 5.05 1.97 -9.85
N PHE A 44 6.07 2.23 -9.03
CA PHE A 44 7.42 1.68 -9.25
C PHE A 44 8.05 1.06 -8.01
N LEU A 45 8.04 1.75 -6.87
CA LEU A 45 8.85 1.36 -5.71
C LEU A 45 8.22 1.83 -4.41
N LYS A 46 8.10 0.93 -3.42
CA LYS A 46 7.68 1.33 -2.07
C LYS A 46 8.80 2.11 -1.37
N CYS A 47 8.56 3.39 -1.17
CA CYS A 47 9.42 4.31 -0.43
C CYS A 47 8.57 5.09 0.61
N PHE A 48 8.01 4.36 1.56
CA PHE A 48 7.09 4.95 2.53
C PHE A 48 7.82 5.84 3.53
N TYR A 49 7.23 7.01 3.77
CA TYR A 49 7.61 7.91 4.84
C TYR A 49 6.35 8.60 5.32
N ASN A 50 6.19 8.71 6.64
CA ASN A 50 5.12 9.47 7.25
C ASN A 50 5.67 10.20 8.49
N GLN A 51 5.58 11.52 8.47
CA GLN A 51 6.11 12.37 9.54
C GLN A 51 5.39 12.15 10.88
N GLU A 52 4.07 11.93 10.87
CA GLU A 52 3.27 11.73 12.09
C GLU A 52 3.57 10.38 12.75
N LEU A 53 3.80 9.33 11.95
CA LEU A 53 4.15 8.01 12.45
C LEU A 53 5.63 7.89 12.87
N GLY A 54 6.48 8.80 12.41
CA GLY A 54 7.90 8.86 12.75
C GLY A 54 8.79 7.99 11.85
N TRP A 55 10.10 8.18 12.05
CA TRP A 55 11.15 7.54 11.25
C TRP A 55 11.16 6.02 11.40
N ASP A 56 11.21 5.51 12.63
CA ASP A 56 11.34 4.06 12.87
C ASP A 56 10.15 3.28 12.31
N THR A 57 8.93 3.82 12.47
CA THR A 57 7.71 3.24 11.88
C THR A 57 7.79 3.21 10.36
N SER A 58 8.35 4.25 9.74
CA SER A 58 8.55 4.31 8.29
C SER A 58 9.55 3.24 7.82
N VAL A 59 10.66 3.08 8.56
CA VAL A 59 11.69 2.06 8.27
C VAL A 59 11.12 0.65 8.40
N VAL A 60 10.39 0.36 9.48
CA VAL A 60 9.77 -0.95 9.71
C VAL A 60 8.71 -1.24 8.66
N THR A 61 7.89 -0.26 8.26
CA THR A 61 6.90 -0.42 7.19
C THR A 61 7.56 -0.82 5.87
N ASN A 62 8.63 -0.14 5.48
CA ASN A 62 9.37 -0.52 4.27
C ASN A 62 10.02 -1.90 4.43
N PHE A 63 10.54 -2.25 5.61
CA PHE A 63 11.08 -3.59 5.85
C PHE A 63 10.03 -4.69 5.66
N ASP A 64 8.85 -4.51 6.24
CA ASP A 64 7.74 -5.47 6.16
C ASP A 64 7.33 -5.75 4.71
N TRP A 65 7.15 -4.70 3.90
CA TRP A 65 6.73 -4.87 2.51
C TRP A 65 7.77 -5.54 1.61
N TYR A 66 9.06 -5.49 1.99
CA TYR A 66 10.14 -6.18 1.29
C TYR A 66 10.58 -7.47 2.00
N SER A 67 9.74 -8.03 2.88
CA SER A 67 9.93 -9.34 3.51
C SER A 67 9.06 -10.41 2.80
N PRO A 68 9.52 -10.97 1.67
CA PRO A 68 8.66 -11.68 0.70
C PRO A 68 8.11 -13.02 1.19
N SER A 69 8.72 -13.68 2.18
CA SER A 69 8.24 -15.00 2.62
C SER A 69 6.82 -14.96 3.19
N ASN A 70 6.38 -13.79 3.67
CA ASN A 70 5.09 -13.62 4.35
C ASN A 70 4.12 -12.71 3.58
N ALA A 71 4.53 -12.12 2.46
CA ALA A 71 3.69 -11.21 1.68
C ALA A 71 2.78 -12.01 0.72
N LYS A 72 1.47 -12.04 0.99
CA LYS A 72 0.47 -12.66 0.12
C LYS A 72 -0.49 -11.61 -0.42
N ARG A 73 -0.79 -11.70 -1.72
CA ARG A 73 -1.92 -11.01 -2.34
C ARG A 73 -3.09 -11.98 -2.42
N TYR A 74 -4.29 -11.44 -2.32
CA TYR A 74 -5.52 -12.21 -2.35
C TYR A 74 -6.62 -11.38 -3.01
N THR A 75 -7.60 -12.05 -3.61
CA THR A 75 -8.80 -11.40 -4.11
C THR A 75 -9.81 -11.15 -2.99
N GLN A 76 -10.82 -10.34 -3.27
CA GLN A 76 -11.92 -10.08 -2.35
C GLN A 76 -12.66 -11.38 -1.99
N GLU A 77 -12.85 -12.27 -2.97
CA GLU A 77 -13.52 -13.55 -2.84
C GLU A 77 -12.71 -14.49 -1.93
N GLU A 78 -11.39 -14.55 -2.12
CA GLU A 78 -10.50 -15.32 -1.26
C GLU A 78 -10.55 -14.84 0.19
N PHE A 79 -10.51 -13.51 0.40
CA PHE A 79 -10.56 -12.90 1.72
C PHE A 79 -11.88 -13.22 2.46
N LYS A 80 -13.01 -13.13 1.76
CA LYS A 80 -14.34 -13.50 2.31
C LYS A 80 -14.44 -15.00 2.59
N ARG A 81 -13.89 -15.84 1.71
CA ARG A 81 -13.92 -17.31 1.86
C ARG A 81 -13.20 -17.79 3.12
N TRP A 82 -12.12 -17.12 3.55
CA TRP A 82 -11.44 -17.47 4.79
C TRP A 82 -12.35 -17.39 6.02
N GLY A 83 -13.20 -16.36 6.11
CA GLY A 83 -14.19 -16.27 7.18
C GLY A 83 -15.13 -17.47 7.21
N GLU A 84 -15.65 -17.89 6.05
CA GLU A 84 -16.54 -19.04 5.96
C GLU A 84 -15.86 -20.36 6.34
N ILE A 85 -14.64 -20.61 5.85
CA ILE A 85 -13.84 -21.81 6.17
C ILE A 85 -13.58 -21.90 7.68
N HIS A 86 -13.40 -20.74 8.34
CA HIS A 86 -13.16 -20.67 9.78
C HIS A 86 -14.44 -20.50 10.62
N GLN A 87 -15.63 -20.77 10.04
CA GLN A 87 -16.91 -20.69 10.74
C GLN A 87 -17.17 -19.32 11.38
N MET A 88 -16.76 -18.25 10.70
CA MET A 88 -17.01 -16.88 11.12
C MET A 88 -18.09 -16.24 10.24
N LYS A 89 -18.99 -15.47 10.86
CA LYS A 89 -20.00 -14.67 10.18
C LYS A 89 -19.39 -13.31 9.83
N LEU A 90 -19.45 -12.93 8.55
CA LEU A 90 -19.08 -11.59 8.11
C LEU A 90 -20.11 -10.56 8.59
N ILE A 91 -19.66 -9.56 9.36
CA ILE A 91 -20.53 -8.50 9.90
C ILE A 91 -20.36 -7.20 9.11
N TYR A 92 -19.14 -6.90 8.67
CA TYR A 92 -18.82 -5.69 7.93
C TYR A 92 -17.63 -5.94 7.00
N PHE A 93 -17.66 -5.33 5.82
CA PHE A 93 -16.62 -5.42 4.81
C PHE A 93 -16.31 -4.02 4.27
N HIS A 94 -15.04 -3.71 4.16
CA HIS A 94 -14.51 -2.44 3.63
C HIS A 94 -13.51 -2.75 2.53
N THR A 95 -13.55 -1.94 1.47
CA THR A 95 -12.67 -2.08 0.32
C THR A 95 -11.97 -0.76 0.08
N GLU A 96 -10.66 -0.82 -0.06
CA GLU A 96 -9.83 0.28 -0.56
C GLU A 96 -9.13 -0.16 -1.84
N GLU A 97 -8.50 0.79 -2.51
CA GLU A 97 -7.76 0.53 -3.75
C GLU A 97 -6.63 -0.51 -3.57
N ALA A 98 -6.02 -0.55 -2.37
CA ALA A 98 -4.87 -1.40 -2.09
C ALA A 98 -5.12 -2.49 -1.03
N CYS A 99 -6.30 -2.55 -0.41
CA CYS A 99 -6.55 -3.49 0.68
C CYS A 99 -8.04 -3.83 0.87
N PHE A 100 -8.28 -4.91 1.62
CA PHE A 100 -9.61 -5.30 2.10
C PHE A 100 -9.59 -5.36 3.63
N GLY A 101 -10.62 -4.79 4.26
CA GLY A 101 -10.85 -4.87 5.70
C GLY A 101 -12.16 -5.60 5.99
N ALA A 102 -12.18 -6.48 6.99
CA ALA A 102 -13.40 -7.18 7.37
C ALA A 102 -13.51 -7.36 8.88
N ARG A 103 -14.73 -7.22 9.39
CA ARG A 103 -15.09 -7.61 10.76
C ARG A 103 -15.86 -8.92 10.73
N PHE A 104 -15.25 -9.97 11.26
CA PHE A 104 -15.86 -11.28 11.43
C PHE A 104 -16.27 -11.52 12.88
N GLN A 105 -17.38 -12.24 13.09
CA GLN A 105 -17.85 -12.68 14.39
C GLN A 105 -17.89 -14.22 14.43
N LYS A 106 -17.51 -14.84 15.53
CA LYS A 106 -17.66 -16.29 15.71
C LYS A 106 -19.14 -16.67 15.58
N LYS A 107 -19.43 -17.70 14.78
CA LYS A 107 -20.79 -18.28 14.67
C LYS A 107 -21.19 -18.97 15.98
#